data_AF-A0ABD4UD96-F1
#
_entry.id   AF-A0ABD4UD96-F1
#
_cell.length_a   1.000
_cell.length_b   1.000
_cell.length_c   1.000
_cell.angle_alpha   90.00
_cell.angle_beta   90.00
_cell.angle_gamma   90.00
#
_symmetry.space_group_name_H-M   'P 1'
#
loop_
_entity.id
_entity.type
_entity.pdbx_description
1 polymer ?
#
loop_
_entity_poly.entity_id
_entity_poly.type
_entity_poly.pdbx_seq_one_letter_code
_entity_poly.pdbx_strand_id
1 'polypeptide(L)'
;MAYTSENNYFDSTSVNQVAYDKLFAQLVPERGEADTLDGEALRTAGRIYRDWFNNGFWNITATHYQEMISFLHSQASKFDIAQELDVVDEVVEEIESNGRYDIEFEEYSHLSNALETMLDKIVLKLS
;
A
#
# COMPACT_ATOMS: atom_id res chain seq x y z
N MET A 1 6.56 -8.60 -17.01
CA MET A 1 6.61 -7.27 -17.66
C MET A 1 6.77 -6.28 -16.51
N ALA A 2 7.92 -5.62 -16.39
CA ALA A 2 8.16 -4.73 -15.25
C ALA A 2 7.40 -3.41 -15.50
N TYR A 3 6.38 -3.16 -14.70
CA TYR A 3 5.85 -1.81 -14.55
C TYR A 3 6.96 -0.97 -13.94
N THR A 4 7.53 -0.06 -14.74
CA THR A 4 8.52 0.91 -14.29
C THR A 4 7.88 2.27 -14.39
N SER A 5 7.01 2.63 -13.43
CA SER A 5 6.75 4.05 -13.23
C SER A 5 8.08 4.67 -12.78
N GLU A 6 8.59 5.61 -13.55
CA GLU A 6 9.74 6.39 -13.11
C GLU A 6 9.31 7.15 -11.82
N ASN A 7 10.16 7.13 -10.79
CA ASN A 7 9.91 7.74 -9.48
C ASN A 7 8.88 7.00 -8.61
N ASN A 8 9.22 5.80 -8.14
CA ASN A 8 8.38 4.97 -7.29
C ASN A 8 9.08 4.58 -5.97
N TYR A 9 8.32 4.19 -4.95
CA TYR A 9 8.88 3.73 -3.67
C TYR A 9 9.60 2.38 -3.74
N PHE A 10 9.23 1.51 -4.69
CA PHE A 10 9.82 0.17 -4.82
C PHE A 10 11.32 0.22 -5.14
N ASP A 11 11.69 1.08 -6.10
CA ASP A 11 13.06 1.34 -6.54
C ASP A 11 13.74 2.45 -5.74
N SER A 12 13.08 2.97 -4.70
CA SER A 12 13.57 4.09 -3.89
C SER A 12 13.82 5.37 -4.69
N THR A 13 13.01 5.61 -5.72
CA THR A 13 13.13 6.78 -6.62
C THR A 13 11.97 7.76 -6.49
N SER A 14 10.97 7.48 -5.66
CA SER A 14 9.82 8.38 -5.42
C SER A 14 10.30 9.78 -5.02
N VAL A 15 9.56 10.80 -5.48
CA VAL A 15 9.80 12.19 -5.10
C VAL A 15 9.72 12.41 -3.59
N ASN A 16 8.96 11.55 -2.90
CA ASN A 16 8.73 11.58 -1.46
C ASN A 16 9.62 10.57 -0.69
N GLN A 17 10.56 9.89 -1.37
CA GLN A 17 11.37 8.82 -0.76
C GLN A 17 12.10 9.26 0.51
N VAL A 18 12.73 10.45 0.48
CA VAL A 18 13.46 10.98 1.63
C VAL A 18 12.54 11.23 2.84
N ALA A 19 11.31 11.69 2.59
CA ALA A 19 10.32 11.90 3.64
C ALA A 19 9.83 10.56 4.19
N TYR A 20 9.52 9.61 3.31
CA TYR A 20 9.14 8.24 3.67
C TYR A 20 10.20 7.58 4.56
N ASP A 21 11.47 7.58 4.15
CA ASP A 21 12.57 6.94 4.89
C ASP A 21 12.73 7.54 6.29
N LYS A 22 12.64 8.88 6.38
CA LYS A 22 12.72 9.60 7.64
C LYS A 22 11.56 9.25 8.57
N LEU A 23 10.32 9.28 8.06
CA LEU A 23 9.13 8.97 8.83
C LEU A 23 9.11 7.52 9.26
N PHE A 24 9.49 6.59 8.38
CA PHE A 24 9.57 5.18 8.69
C PHE A 24 10.58 4.93 9.81
N ALA A 25 11.78 5.50 9.72
CA ALA A 25 12.79 5.39 10.78
C ALA A 25 12.35 6.00 12.12
N GLN A 26 11.46 7.00 12.11
CA GLN A 26 10.99 7.69 13.30
C GLN A 26 9.78 7.04 13.95
N LEU A 27 8.83 6.56 13.16
CA LEU A 27 7.51 6.11 13.61
C LEU A 27 7.39 4.60 13.68
N VAL A 28 8.24 3.86 12.96
CA VAL A 28 8.12 2.42 12.77
C VAL A 28 9.29 1.71 13.44
N PRO A 29 9.10 1.06 14.60
CA PRO A 29 10.16 0.29 15.23
C PRO A 29 10.55 -0.92 14.37
N GLU A 30 11.81 -1.35 14.50
CA GLU A 30 12.36 -2.50 13.79
C GLU A 30 11.58 -3.80 14.08
N ARG A 31 10.99 -3.91 15.28
CA ARG A 31 10.21 -5.06 15.73
C ARG A 31 9.06 -4.62 16.63
N GLY A 32 7.96 -5.35 16.54
CA GLY A 32 6.77 -5.09 17.33
C GLY A 32 5.90 -3.98 16.76
N GLU A 33 4.88 -3.62 17.53
CA GLU A 33 3.92 -2.58 17.20
C GLU A 33 4.60 -1.20 17.25
N ALA A 34 4.17 -0.30 16.37
CA ALA A 34 4.52 1.11 16.43
C ALA A 34 3.76 1.79 17.57
N ASP A 35 4.39 2.81 18.16
CA ASP A 35 3.81 3.53 19.31
C ASP A 35 2.55 4.33 18.93
N THR A 36 2.31 4.55 17.63
CA THR A 36 1.19 5.34 17.13
C THR A 36 0.50 4.66 15.96
N LEU A 37 -0.80 4.94 15.80
CA LEU A 37 -1.56 4.52 14.62
C LEU A 37 -0.99 5.08 13.32
N ASP A 38 -0.23 6.18 13.39
CA ASP A 38 0.44 6.79 12.24
C ASP A 38 1.63 5.96 11.75
N GLY A 39 2.44 5.47 12.68
CA GLY A 39 3.49 4.51 12.38
C GLY A 39 2.91 3.20 11.84
N GLU A 40 1.82 2.70 12.42
CA GLU A 40 1.15 1.50 11.90
C GLU A 40 0.56 1.70 10.51
N ALA A 41 -0.07 2.84 10.24
CA ALA A 41 -0.63 3.16 8.92
C ALA A 41 0.48 3.20 7.86
N LEU A 42 1.58 3.89 8.15
CA LEU A 42 2.74 3.96 7.26
C LEU A 42 3.36 2.57 7.00
N ARG A 43 3.54 1.76 8.06
CA ARG A 43 4.04 0.38 7.93
C ARG A 43 3.10 -0.47 7.10
N THR A 44 1.81 -0.39 7.36
CA THR A 44 0.78 -1.24 6.73
C THR A 44 0.68 -0.94 5.25
N ALA A 45 0.53 0.34 4.88
CA ALA A 45 0.51 0.76 3.48
C ALA A 45 1.80 0.38 2.75
N GLY A 46 2.96 0.59 3.38
CA GLY A 46 4.26 0.23 2.81
C GLY A 46 4.41 -1.27 2.57
N ARG A 47 3.87 -2.11 3.47
CA ARG A 47 3.91 -3.56 3.32
C ARG A 47 2.99 -4.06 2.22
N ILE A 48 1.78 -3.52 2.11
CA ILE A 48 0.82 -3.83 1.03
C ILE A 48 1.43 -3.45 -0.32
N TYR A 49 1.94 -2.22 -0.45
CA TYR A 49 2.66 -1.76 -1.62
C TYR A 49 3.82 -2.70 -1.97
N ARG A 50 4.65 -3.06 -1.00
CA ARG A 50 5.82 -3.89 -1.26
C ARG A 50 5.46 -5.32 -1.65
N ASP A 51 4.40 -5.89 -1.10
CA ASP A 51 3.89 -7.22 -1.50
C ASP A 51 3.44 -7.21 -2.96
N TRP A 52 2.66 -6.20 -3.35
CA TRP A 52 2.22 -6.00 -4.72
C TRP A 52 3.38 -6.06 -5.73
N PHE A 53 4.42 -5.27 -5.53
CA PHE A 53 5.56 -5.25 -6.46
C PHE A 53 6.51 -6.46 -6.33
N ASN A 54 6.54 -7.14 -5.18
CA ASN A 54 7.41 -8.31 -5.00
C ASN A 54 6.79 -9.60 -5.58
N ASN A 55 5.48 -9.78 -5.46
CA ASN A 55 4.82 -11.05 -5.80
C ASN A 55 3.45 -10.89 -6.47
N GLY A 56 3.02 -9.68 -6.84
CA GLY A 56 1.74 -9.46 -7.51
C GLY A 56 0.54 -9.69 -6.60
N PHE A 57 0.63 -9.32 -5.31
CA PHE A 57 -0.47 -9.48 -4.33
C PHE A 57 -0.90 -10.91 -4.05
N TRP A 58 -0.01 -11.89 -4.23
CA TRP A 58 -0.35 -13.28 -3.97
C TRP A 58 -0.83 -13.57 -2.54
N ASN A 59 -0.54 -12.66 -1.60
CA ASN A 59 -0.97 -12.78 -0.22
C ASN A 59 -2.21 -11.96 0.13
N ILE A 60 -2.77 -11.16 -0.80
CA ILE A 60 -3.91 -10.26 -0.55
C ILE A 60 -5.13 -10.97 0.03
N THR A 61 -5.28 -12.23 -0.42
CA THR A 61 -6.09 -13.33 0.09
C THR A 61 -6.16 -13.58 1.59
N ALA A 62 -4.98 -13.50 2.19
CA ALA A 62 -4.74 -14.11 3.48
C ALA A 62 -5.35 -13.24 4.59
N THR A 63 -5.86 -13.88 5.64
CA THR A 63 -6.54 -13.21 6.76
C THR A 63 -5.77 -11.98 7.28
N HIS A 64 -4.44 -12.08 7.39
CA HIS A 64 -3.63 -10.93 7.83
C HIS A 64 -3.62 -9.73 6.86
N TYR A 65 -3.79 -9.91 5.55
CA TYR A 65 -3.91 -8.80 4.59
C TYR A 65 -5.30 -8.18 4.68
N GLN A 66 -6.35 -8.98 4.85
CA GLN A 66 -7.70 -8.46 5.10
C GLN A 66 -7.77 -7.62 6.38
N GLU A 67 -7.07 -8.04 7.44
CA GLU A 67 -6.92 -7.24 8.68
C GLU A 67 -6.16 -5.94 8.41
N MET A 68 -5.08 -5.98 7.62
CA MET A 68 -4.32 -4.80 7.23
C MET A 68 -5.14 -3.81 6.38
N ILE A 69 -5.90 -4.29 5.40
CA ILE A 69 -6.81 -3.47 4.58
C ILE A 69 -7.90 -2.86 5.46
N SER A 70 -8.52 -3.67 6.33
CA SER A 70 -9.53 -3.19 7.29
C SER A 70 -8.98 -2.11 8.22
N PHE A 71 -7.73 -2.25 8.65
CA PHE A 71 -7.04 -1.24 9.43
C PHE A 71 -6.83 0.05 8.62
N LEU A 72 -6.38 -0.02 7.36
CA LEU A 72 -6.24 1.17 6.51
C LEU A 72 -7.58 1.86 6.25
N HIS A 73 -8.67 1.10 6.07
CA HIS A 73 -10.03 1.64 6.01
C HIS A 73 -10.39 2.45 7.26
N SER A 74 -10.03 1.97 8.45
CA SER A 74 -10.24 2.72 9.70
C SER A 74 -9.48 4.05 9.75
N GLN A 75 -8.40 4.18 8.97
CA GLN A 75 -7.58 5.39 8.86
C GLN A 75 -7.90 6.22 7.60
N ALA A 76 -8.83 5.77 6.76
CA ALA A 76 -9.06 6.33 5.42
C ALA A 76 -9.37 7.82 5.44
N SER A 77 -10.23 8.26 6.36
CA SER A 77 -10.58 9.68 6.51
C SER A 77 -9.42 10.54 6.98
N LYS A 78 -8.51 10.00 7.81
CA LYS A 78 -7.36 10.77 8.34
C LYS A 78 -6.38 11.07 7.22
N PHE A 79 -6.10 10.07 6.39
CA PHE A 79 -5.11 10.17 5.33
C PHE A 79 -5.69 10.55 3.96
N ASP A 80 -7.01 10.64 3.85
CA ASP A 80 -7.72 10.93 2.58
C ASP A 80 -7.48 9.85 1.51
N ILE A 81 -7.44 8.57 1.92
CA ILE A 81 -7.06 7.42 1.08
C ILE A 81 -8.24 6.51 0.69
N ALA A 82 -9.49 6.95 0.89
CA ALA A 82 -10.66 6.11 0.65
C ALA A 82 -10.77 5.67 -0.82
N GLN A 83 -10.46 6.56 -1.76
CA GLN A 83 -10.53 6.26 -3.20
C GLN A 83 -9.49 5.22 -3.62
N GLU A 84 -8.30 5.26 -3.03
CA GLU A 84 -7.25 4.29 -3.32
C GLU A 84 -7.60 2.92 -2.73
N LEU A 85 -8.26 2.89 -1.56
CA LEU A 85 -8.74 1.65 -0.96
C LEU A 85 -9.90 1.02 -1.75
N ASP A 86 -10.79 1.82 -2.33
CA ASP A 86 -11.85 1.31 -3.21
C ASP A 86 -11.27 0.51 -4.39
N VAL A 87 -10.14 0.96 -4.96
CA VAL A 87 -9.43 0.23 -6.04
C VAL A 87 -8.80 -1.07 -5.53
N VAL A 88 -8.24 -1.05 -4.32
CA VAL A 88 -7.68 -2.26 -3.69
C VAL A 88 -8.80 -3.28 -3.47
N ASP A 89 -9.93 -2.85 -2.92
CA ASP A 89 -11.09 -3.71 -2.65
C ASP A 89 -11.65 -4.33 -3.93
N GLU A 90 -11.79 -3.56 -5.01
CA GLU A 90 -12.24 -4.07 -6.32
C GLU A 90 -11.35 -5.22 -6.82
N VAL A 91 -10.02 -5.06 -6.72
CA VAL A 91 -9.08 -6.13 -7.11
C VAL A 91 -9.17 -7.33 -6.19
N VAL A 92 -9.36 -7.13 -4.88
CA VAL A 92 -9.55 -8.24 -3.93
C VAL A 92 -10.81 -9.04 -4.27
N GLU A 93 -11.94 -8.35 -4.49
CA GLU A 93 -13.21 -8.97 -4.85
C GLU A 93 -13.13 -9.75 -6.16
N GLU A 94 -12.39 -9.22 -7.14
CA GLU A 94 -12.16 -9.90 -8.41
C GLU A 94 -11.35 -11.20 -8.23
N ILE A 95 -10.25 -11.14 -7.48
CA ILE A 95 -9.41 -12.32 -7.20
C ILE A 95 -10.23 -13.38 -6.45
N GLU A 96 -11.03 -12.97 -5.46
CA GLU A 96 -11.89 -13.87 -4.69
C GLU A 96 -12.99 -14.51 -5.55
N SER A 97 -13.60 -13.75 -6.47
CA SER A 97 -14.69 -14.25 -7.32
C SER A 97 -14.21 -15.14 -8.46
N ASN A 98 -13.09 -14.80 -9.10
CA ASN A 98 -12.54 -15.51 -10.25
C ASN A 98 -11.55 -16.62 -9.85
N GLY A 99 -11.03 -16.59 -8.62
CA GLY A 99 -10.01 -17.51 -8.12
C GLY A 99 -8.67 -17.40 -8.85
N ARG A 100 -8.43 -16.26 -9.50
CA ARG A 100 -7.25 -16.00 -10.33
C ARG A 100 -6.52 -14.79 -9.80
N TYR A 101 -5.21 -14.93 -9.67
CA TYR A 101 -4.27 -13.84 -9.41
C TYR A 101 -3.72 -13.24 -10.71
N ASP A 102 -4.19 -13.73 -11.86
CA ASP A 102 -3.84 -13.19 -13.18
C ASP A 102 -4.57 -11.86 -13.37
N ILE A 103 -3.98 -10.79 -12.85
CA ILE A 103 -4.47 -9.42 -12.98
C ILE A 103 -4.13 -8.92 -14.38
N GLU A 104 -5.12 -8.37 -15.08
CA GLU A 104 -4.90 -7.82 -16.41
C GLU A 104 -3.98 -6.58 -16.36
N PHE A 105 -3.34 -6.24 -17.48
CA PHE A 105 -2.35 -5.15 -17.50
C PHE A 105 -2.94 -3.78 -17.08
N GLU A 106 -4.21 -3.53 -17.41
CA GLU A 106 -4.90 -2.28 -17.05
C GLU A 106 -5.19 -2.21 -15.54
N GLU A 107 -5.74 -3.27 -14.96
CA GLU A 107 -5.95 -3.43 -13.51
C GLU A 107 -4.63 -3.32 -12.74
N TYR A 108 -3.56 -3.91 -13.27
CA TYR A 108 -2.23 -3.82 -12.69
C TYR A 108 -1.78 -2.35 -12.56
N SER A 109 -1.99 -1.56 -13.62
CA SER A 109 -1.62 -0.14 -13.64
C SER A 109 -2.46 0.67 -12.65
N HIS A 110 -3.77 0.44 -12.61
CA HIS A 110 -4.68 1.11 -11.68
C HIS A 110 -4.32 0.83 -10.22
N LEU A 111 -4.11 -0.44 -9.86
CA LEU A 111 -3.70 -0.82 -8.52
C LEU A 111 -2.33 -0.24 -8.16
N SER A 112 -1.36 -0.30 -9.07
CA SER A 112 -0.03 0.28 -8.85
C SER A 112 -0.11 1.78 -8.55
N ASN A 113 -0.90 2.52 -9.33
CA ASN A 113 -1.11 3.96 -9.13
C ASN A 113 -1.84 4.25 -7.82
N ALA A 114 -2.85 3.45 -7.46
CA ALA A 114 -3.59 3.60 -6.21
C ALA A 114 -2.70 3.38 -5.00
N LEU A 115 -1.87 2.33 -5.01
CA LEU A 115 -0.95 2.03 -3.91
C LEU A 115 0.16 3.09 -3.77
N GLU A 116 0.71 3.60 -4.87
CA GLU A 116 1.67 4.71 -4.86
C GLU A 116 1.02 5.97 -4.27
N THR A 117 -0.16 6.34 -4.77
CA THR A 117 -0.91 7.53 -4.32
C THR A 117 -1.30 7.44 -2.85
N MET A 118 -1.68 6.25 -2.39
CA MET A 118 -2.00 5.99 -0.98
C MET A 118 -0.77 6.24 -0.09
N LEU A 119 0.40 5.74 -0.48
CA LEU A 119 1.64 6.00 0.24
C LEU A 119 2.01 7.48 0.23
N ASP A 120 1.92 8.15 -0.92
CA ASP A 120 2.16 9.60 -1.05
C ASP A 120 1.28 10.40 -0.08
N LYS A 121 -0.03 10.12 -0.07
CA LYS A 121 -0.98 10.80 0.82
C LYS A 121 -0.63 10.58 2.29
N ILE A 122 -0.30 9.35 2.69
CA ILE A 122 0.11 9.06 4.06
C ILE A 122 1.39 9.83 4.42
N VAL A 123 2.43 9.74 3.58
CA VAL A 123 3.71 10.41 3.79
C VAL A 123 3.53 11.93 3.91
N LEU A 124 2.77 12.53 3.01
CA LEU A 124 2.53 13.98 2.99
C LEU A 124 1.70 14.48 4.18
N LYS A 125 0.81 13.65 4.74
CA LYS A 125 0.04 13.99 5.96
C LYS A 125 0.85 13.88 7.24
N LEU A 126 1.92 13.08 7.23
CA LEU A 126 2.80 12.86 8.37
C LEU A 126 4.06 13.74 8.36
N SER A 127 4.39 14.34 7.22
CA SER A 127 5.54 15.25 7.02
C SER A 127 5.27 16.66 7.54
#